data_AF-A0A9E4ZHS8-F1
#
_entry.id   AF-A0A9E4ZHS8-F1
#
_cell.length_a   1.000
_cell.length_b   1.000
_cell.length_c   1.000
_cell.angle_alpha   90.00
_cell.angle_beta   90.00
_cell.angle_gamma   90.00
#
_symmetry.space_group_name_H-M   'P 1'
#
loop_
_entity.id
_entity.type
_entity.pdbx_description
1 polymer ?
#
loop_
_entity_poly.entity_id
_entity_poly.type
_entity_poly.pdbx_seq_one_letter_code
_entity_poly.pdbx_strand_id
1 'polypeptide(L)'
;MPAVPELAKWLKGKRGVEADLTTYRLDRSLDGQEEVAVPTAGGLFYGERLSGAFLGMEDGVLVGEPGIDPAAVAADARSVTARRKDAWFSLPAPHVLGFSDASIGDDEEFSETIADLYARLAREMRDLGVRGHVLVAEEADAIELEVLAGRKMLFFPKDPETFDLELLLEYQGELILPAKALSRAPDLMERFRVRKLILLDAEEADLRAAAEFADPDMLESGGYCEEACPGYWKSLVERASIPR
;
A
#
# COMPACT_ATOMS: atom_id res chain seq x y z
N MET A 1 -18.34 -1.86 10.14
CA MET A 1 -19.32 -2.43 9.19
C MET A 1 -20.32 -1.34 8.79
N PRO A 2 -20.54 -1.06 7.49
CA PRO A 2 -21.47 -0.03 7.03
C PRO A 2 -22.93 -0.42 7.33
N ALA A 3 -23.80 0.59 7.50
CA ALA A 3 -25.21 0.35 7.78
C ALA A 3 -25.96 -0.10 6.51
N VAL A 4 -26.98 -0.96 6.66
CA VAL A 4 -27.78 -1.47 5.51
C VAL A 4 -28.36 -0.34 4.62
N PRO A 5 -28.93 0.76 5.16
CA PRO A 5 -29.44 1.85 4.32
C PRO A 5 -28.35 2.56 3.50
N GLU A 6 -27.14 2.62 4.03
CA GLU A 6 -25.99 3.21 3.34
C GLU A 6 -25.58 2.34 2.15
N LEU A 7 -25.42 1.02 2.38
CA LEU A 7 -25.12 0.07 1.30
C LEU A 7 -26.20 0.06 0.23
N ALA A 8 -27.48 0.08 0.62
CA ALA A 8 -28.59 0.11 -0.33
C ALA A 8 -28.57 1.38 -1.19
N LYS A 9 -28.15 2.53 -0.64
CA LYS A 9 -27.99 3.77 -1.40
C LYS A 9 -26.80 3.68 -2.37
N TRP A 10 -25.68 3.15 -1.92
CA TRP A 10 -24.48 2.97 -2.76
C TRP A 10 -24.74 1.99 -3.93
N LEU A 11 -25.36 0.83 -3.66
CA LEU A 11 -25.68 -0.19 -4.68
C LEU A 11 -26.56 0.34 -5.82
N LYS A 12 -27.40 1.36 -5.58
CA LYS A 12 -28.21 1.99 -6.65
C LYS A 12 -27.34 2.56 -7.77
N GLY A 13 -26.11 2.97 -7.47
CA GLY A 13 -25.13 3.46 -8.44
C GLY A 13 -24.32 2.37 -9.16
N LYS A 14 -24.50 1.09 -8.80
CA LYS A 14 -23.69 -0.04 -9.29
C LYS A 14 -24.45 -0.96 -10.25
N ARG A 15 -25.44 -0.43 -10.98
CA ARG A 15 -26.25 -1.25 -11.91
C ARG A 15 -25.38 -1.88 -13.00
N GLY A 16 -25.50 -3.20 -13.15
CA GLY A 16 -24.77 -3.96 -14.18
C GLY A 16 -23.30 -4.23 -13.85
N VAL A 17 -22.87 -3.92 -12.61
CA VAL A 17 -21.51 -4.16 -12.14
C VAL A 17 -21.60 -5.08 -10.92
N GLU A 18 -20.82 -6.15 -10.92
CA GLU A 18 -20.65 -6.97 -9.72
C GLU A 18 -19.95 -6.14 -8.64
N ALA A 19 -20.56 -6.08 -7.47
CA ALA A 19 -20.10 -5.20 -6.40
C ALA A 19 -20.32 -5.89 -5.05
N ASP A 20 -19.26 -5.95 -4.26
CA ASP A 20 -19.27 -6.53 -2.92
C ASP A 20 -18.76 -5.52 -1.88
N LEU A 21 -18.55 -6.00 -0.65
CA LEU A 21 -18.06 -5.15 0.44
C LEU A 21 -16.63 -4.66 0.19
N THR A 22 -15.80 -5.40 -0.54
CA THR A 22 -14.46 -4.95 -0.91
C THR A 22 -14.53 -3.80 -1.91
N THR A 23 -15.37 -3.93 -2.95
CA THR A 23 -15.62 -2.85 -3.91
C THR A 23 -16.15 -1.59 -3.21
N TYR A 24 -17.05 -1.76 -2.21
CA TYR A 24 -17.53 -0.66 -1.38
C TYR A 24 -16.40 0.02 -0.60
N ARG A 25 -15.53 -0.76 0.05
CA ARG A 25 -14.42 -0.21 0.84
C ARG A 25 -13.38 0.49 -0.03
N LEU A 26 -13.09 -0.01 -1.23
CA LEU A 26 -12.26 0.67 -2.22
C LEU A 26 -12.84 2.04 -2.59
N ASP A 27 -14.13 2.08 -2.94
CA ASP A 27 -14.83 3.32 -3.25
C ASP A 27 -14.71 4.35 -2.12
N ARG A 28 -14.96 3.91 -0.88
CA ARG A 28 -14.87 4.78 0.30
C ARG A 28 -13.45 5.24 0.59
N SER A 29 -12.45 4.38 0.38
CA SER A 29 -11.04 4.75 0.59
C SER A 29 -10.63 5.91 -0.33
N LEU A 30 -11.15 5.96 -1.56
CA LEU A 30 -10.88 7.03 -2.51
C LEU A 30 -11.72 8.29 -2.28
N ASP A 31 -12.99 8.16 -1.86
CA ASP A 31 -13.88 9.31 -1.60
C ASP A 31 -13.24 10.34 -0.66
N GLY A 32 -12.45 9.90 0.32
CA GLY A 32 -11.78 10.78 1.27
C GLY A 32 -10.55 11.51 0.72
N GLN A 33 -9.96 11.03 -0.38
CA GLN A 33 -8.63 11.44 -0.87
C GLN A 33 -8.70 12.42 -2.04
N GLU A 34 -9.73 13.27 -2.10
CA GLU A 34 -10.00 14.09 -3.29
C GLU A 34 -8.85 15.03 -3.66
N GLU A 35 -8.23 15.66 -2.66
CA GLU A 35 -7.16 16.65 -2.81
C GLU A 35 -5.75 16.05 -2.61
N VAL A 36 -5.65 14.75 -2.33
CA VAL A 36 -4.37 14.05 -2.15
C VAL A 36 -3.68 13.88 -3.50
N ALA A 37 -2.41 14.28 -3.58
CA ALA A 37 -1.62 14.26 -4.82
C ALA A 37 -1.39 12.84 -5.38
N VAL A 38 -1.23 11.87 -4.48
CA VAL A 38 -1.07 10.44 -4.81
C VAL A 38 -2.15 9.64 -4.09
N PRO A 39 -3.40 9.64 -4.60
CA PRO A 39 -4.49 8.92 -3.95
C PRO A 39 -4.26 7.42 -4.05
N THR A 40 -4.45 6.72 -2.94
CA THR A 40 -4.15 5.29 -2.83
C THR A 40 -5.38 4.53 -2.33
N ALA A 41 -5.97 3.69 -3.18
CA ALA A 41 -7.14 2.87 -2.83
C ALA A 41 -6.71 1.57 -2.15
N GLY A 42 -7.53 1.02 -1.25
CA GLY A 42 -7.23 -0.27 -0.62
C GLY A 42 -6.68 -0.14 0.79
N GLY A 43 -5.79 -1.06 1.17
CA GLY A 43 -5.27 -1.26 2.52
C GLY A 43 -5.40 -2.72 2.96
N LEU A 44 -5.15 -2.98 4.24
CA LEU A 44 -5.18 -4.34 4.81
C LEU A 44 -6.50 -5.09 4.55
N PHE A 45 -7.63 -4.38 4.47
CA PHE A 45 -8.92 -5.01 4.18
C PHE A 45 -8.98 -5.70 2.81
N TYR A 46 -8.07 -5.37 1.90
CA TYR A 46 -8.02 -5.94 0.57
C TYR A 46 -7.39 -7.35 0.56
N GLY A 47 -6.84 -7.81 1.70
CA GLY A 47 -6.20 -9.12 1.85
C GLY A 47 -7.05 -10.27 1.36
N GLU A 48 -8.33 -10.37 1.72
CA GLU A 48 -9.20 -11.47 1.28
C GLU A 48 -9.36 -11.52 -0.25
N ARG A 49 -9.56 -10.35 -0.88
CA ARG A 49 -9.65 -10.24 -2.35
C ARG A 49 -8.34 -10.65 -3.01
N LEU A 50 -7.22 -10.26 -2.40
CA LEU A 50 -5.89 -10.55 -2.89
C LEU A 50 -5.55 -12.04 -2.74
N SER A 51 -5.81 -12.63 -1.58
CA SER A 51 -5.62 -14.07 -1.33
C SER A 51 -6.45 -14.92 -2.28
N GLY A 52 -7.70 -14.52 -2.55
CA GLY A 52 -8.57 -15.22 -3.51
C GLY A 52 -8.08 -15.19 -4.96
N ALA A 53 -7.07 -14.38 -5.29
CA ALA A 53 -6.45 -14.38 -6.61
C ALA A 53 -5.33 -15.44 -6.75
N PHE A 54 -4.85 -16.04 -5.66
CA PHE A 54 -3.82 -17.08 -5.71
C PHE A 54 -4.46 -18.45 -5.93
N LEU A 55 -3.95 -19.19 -6.91
CA LEU A 55 -4.41 -20.53 -7.28
C LEU A 55 -3.54 -21.61 -6.61
N GLY A 56 -4.10 -22.81 -6.48
CA GLY A 56 -3.43 -23.93 -5.80
C GLY A 56 -3.50 -23.85 -4.27
N MET A 57 -4.28 -22.91 -3.73
CA MET A 57 -4.44 -22.65 -2.30
C MET A 57 -5.70 -23.31 -1.73
N GLU A 58 -5.58 -23.98 -0.59
CA GLU A 58 -6.68 -24.42 0.27
C GLU A 58 -6.53 -23.78 1.65
N ASP A 59 -7.48 -22.94 2.06
CA ASP A 59 -7.47 -22.22 3.35
C ASP A 59 -6.13 -21.49 3.66
N GLY A 60 -5.46 -20.96 2.62
CA GLY A 60 -4.17 -20.27 2.73
C GLY A 60 -2.94 -21.18 2.70
N VAL A 61 -3.13 -22.48 2.45
CA VAL A 61 -2.04 -23.46 2.32
C VAL A 61 -1.86 -23.81 0.84
N LEU A 62 -0.63 -23.71 0.34
CA LEU A 62 -0.30 -24.14 -1.03
C LEU A 62 -0.24 -25.68 -1.09
N VAL A 63 -1.20 -26.27 -1.78
CA VAL A 63 -1.34 -27.74 -1.93
C VAL A 63 -1.31 -28.21 -3.38
N GLY A 64 -1.33 -27.29 -4.34
CA GLY A 64 -1.36 -27.56 -5.77
C GLY A 64 -0.39 -26.68 -6.56
N GLU A 65 -0.57 -26.65 -7.88
CA GLU A 65 0.28 -25.82 -8.76
C GLU A 65 0.05 -24.33 -8.47
N PRO A 66 1.10 -23.57 -8.10
CA PRO A 66 0.98 -22.16 -7.78
C PRO A 66 0.65 -21.34 -9.03
N GLY A 67 -0.31 -20.42 -8.91
CA GLY A 67 -0.72 -19.56 -10.02
C GLY A 67 -1.55 -18.36 -9.55
N ILE A 68 -2.03 -17.57 -10.51
CA ILE A 68 -2.92 -16.45 -10.23
C ILE A 68 -4.13 -16.43 -11.17
N ASP A 69 -5.29 -16.05 -10.63
CA ASP A 69 -6.45 -15.55 -11.39
C ASP A 69 -6.64 -14.05 -11.10
N PRO A 70 -6.24 -13.17 -12.04
CA PRO A 70 -6.31 -11.73 -11.82
C PRO A 70 -7.73 -11.16 -11.98
N ALA A 71 -8.76 -11.94 -12.35
CA ALA A 71 -10.03 -11.40 -12.84
C ALA A 71 -10.70 -10.39 -11.89
N ALA A 72 -10.82 -10.73 -10.61
CA ALA A 72 -11.47 -9.87 -9.61
C ALA A 72 -10.62 -8.63 -9.31
N VAL A 73 -9.32 -8.81 -9.11
CA VAL A 73 -8.36 -7.72 -8.85
C VAL A 73 -8.26 -6.76 -10.03
N ALA A 74 -8.32 -7.28 -11.26
CA ALA A 74 -8.39 -6.50 -12.50
C ALA A 74 -9.69 -5.69 -12.62
N ALA A 75 -10.82 -6.25 -12.19
CA ALA A 75 -12.09 -5.52 -12.15
C ALA A 75 -12.03 -4.34 -11.16
N ASP A 76 -11.46 -4.56 -9.99
CA ASP A 76 -11.24 -3.53 -8.98
C ASP A 76 -10.28 -2.43 -9.47
N ALA A 77 -9.17 -2.81 -10.12
CA ALA A 77 -8.24 -1.86 -10.75
C ALA A 77 -8.91 -0.98 -11.81
N ARG A 78 -9.75 -1.56 -12.68
CA ARG A 78 -10.55 -0.80 -13.67
C ARG A 78 -11.53 0.15 -13.00
N SER A 79 -12.21 -0.30 -11.95
CA SER A 79 -13.17 0.53 -11.22
C SER A 79 -12.48 1.74 -10.58
N VAL A 80 -11.34 1.53 -9.92
CA VAL A 80 -10.55 2.59 -9.29
C VAL A 80 -10.02 3.58 -10.32
N THR A 81 -9.39 3.10 -11.39
CA THR A 81 -8.79 3.96 -12.42
C THR A 81 -9.83 4.74 -13.23
N ALA A 82 -11.03 4.19 -13.44
CA ALA A 82 -12.15 4.91 -14.05
C ALA A 82 -12.62 6.11 -13.21
N ARG A 83 -12.45 6.04 -11.89
CA ARG A 83 -12.83 7.12 -10.96
C ARG A 83 -11.70 8.12 -10.73
N ARG A 84 -10.47 7.62 -10.58
CA ARG A 84 -9.28 8.41 -10.26
C ARG A 84 -8.14 7.93 -11.14
N LYS A 85 -7.80 8.74 -12.14
CA LYS A 85 -6.58 8.54 -12.93
C LYS A 85 -5.37 8.60 -12.02
N ASP A 86 -4.33 7.84 -12.37
CA ASP A 86 -3.05 7.83 -11.67
C ASP A 86 -3.11 7.38 -10.20
N ALA A 87 -4.22 6.76 -9.78
CA ALA A 87 -4.36 6.20 -8.44
C ALA A 87 -3.37 5.05 -8.21
N TRP A 88 -2.91 4.95 -6.98
CA TRP A 88 -2.14 3.83 -6.46
C TRP A 88 -3.07 2.85 -5.75
N PHE A 89 -2.56 1.65 -5.47
CA PHE A 89 -3.22 0.68 -4.61
C PHE A 89 -2.40 0.40 -3.36
N SER A 90 -3.03 0.41 -2.20
CA SER A 90 -2.47 -0.12 -0.97
C SER A 90 -2.93 -1.56 -0.81
N LEU A 91 -1.98 -2.46 -0.58
CA LEU A 91 -2.19 -3.88 -0.45
C LEU A 91 -1.44 -4.38 0.80
N PRO A 92 -1.90 -5.43 1.49
CA PRO A 92 -1.05 -6.11 2.48
C PRO A 92 0.15 -6.75 1.78
N ALA A 93 1.33 -6.68 2.39
CA ALA A 93 2.52 -7.40 1.93
C ALA A 93 2.29 -8.93 1.95
N PRO A 94 3.03 -9.73 1.15
CA PRO A 94 2.77 -11.18 1.05
C PRO A 94 2.73 -11.92 2.39
N HIS A 95 3.64 -11.67 3.34
CA HIS A 95 3.69 -12.30 4.66
C HIS A 95 2.44 -12.02 5.48
N VAL A 96 1.83 -10.85 5.29
CA VAL A 96 0.58 -10.45 5.96
C VAL A 96 -0.62 -11.27 5.46
N LEU A 97 -0.52 -11.91 4.29
CA LEU A 97 -1.56 -12.82 3.78
C LEU A 97 -1.57 -14.16 4.54
N GLY A 98 -0.52 -14.49 5.28
CA GLY A 98 -0.45 -15.69 6.11
C GLY A 98 -0.45 -17.00 5.30
N PHE A 99 0.09 -16.98 4.08
CA PHE A 99 0.23 -18.19 3.29
C PHE A 99 1.24 -19.15 3.92
N SER A 100 1.03 -20.44 3.71
CA SER A 100 1.93 -21.50 4.16
C SER A 100 2.10 -22.58 3.10
N ASP A 101 3.18 -23.34 3.19
CA ASP A 101 3.54 -24.34 2.20
C ASP A 101 3.23 -25.77 2.67
N ALA A 102 2.66 -26.57 1.76
CA ALA A 102 2.54 -28.01 1.87
C ALA A 102 2.93 -28.74 0.58
N SER A 103 3.48 -28.02 -0.42
CA SER A 103 3.76 -28.54 -1.76
C SER A 103 5.20 -28.38 -2.22
N ILE A 104 5.85 -27.24 -1.97
CA ILE A 104 7.20 -26.93 -2.48
C ILE A 104 8.26 -27.63 -1.60
N GLY A 105 8.10 -27.56 -0.28
CA GLY A 105 8.95 -28.18 0.73
C GLY A 105 10.22 -27.41 1.06
N ASP A 106 10.41 -26.23 0.46
CA ASP A 106 11.52 -25.31 0.70
C ASP A 106 10.97 -23.90 0.96
N ASP A 107 11.31 -23.33 2.12
CA ASP A 107 10.72 -22.07 2.60
C ASP A 107 11.15 -20.86 1.75
N GLU A 108 12.40 -20.87 1.25
CA GLU A 108 12.92 -19.79 0.38
C GLU A 108 12.25 -19.86 -1.00
N GLU A 109 12.23 -21.04 -1.64
CA GLU A 109 11.58 -21.26 -2.93
C GLU A 109 10.07 -20.95 -2.85
N PHE A 110 9.41 -21.29 -1.75
CA PHE A 110 8.01 -20.93 -1.52
C PHE A 110 7.83 -19.41 -1.44
N SER A 111 8.63 -18.72 -0.63
CA SER A 111 8.53 -17.28 -0.43
C SER A 111 8.80 -16.52 -1.74
N GLU A 112 9.83 -16.93 -2.49
CA GLU A 112 10.12 -16.40 -3.84
C GLU A 112 8.94 -16.62 -4.79
N THR A 113 8.37 -17.83 -4.81
CA THR A 113 7.23 -18.17 -5.66
C THR A 113 6.02 -17.28 -5.37
N ILE A 114 5.69 -17.06 -4.08
CA ILE A 114 4.59 -16.17 -3.69
C ILE A 114 4.88 -14.73 -4.10
N ALA A 115 6.09 -14.23 -3.85
CA ALA A 115 6.49 -12.87 -4.22
C ALA A 115 6.43 -12.66 -5.75
N ASP A 116 6.86 -13.63 -6.55
CA ASP A 116 6.78 -13.56 -8.01
C ASP A 116 5.35 -13.52 -8.53
N LEU A 117 4.47 -14.37 -7.99
CA LEU A 117 3.04 -14.34 -8.33
C LEU A 117 2.38 -13.03 -7.93
N TYR A 118 2.76 -12.48 -6.77
CA TYR A 118 2.33 -11.17 -6.32
C TYR A 118 2.78 -10.08 -7.30
N ALA A 119 4.04 -10.09 -7.72
CA ALA A 119 4.61 -9.13 -8.67
C ALA A 119 3.86 -9.16 -10.02
N ARG A 120 3.48 -10.37 -10.48
CA ARG A 120 2.66 -10.57 -11.67
C ARG A 120 1.26 -9.99 -11.49
N LEU A 121 0.60 -10.24 -10.37
CA LEU A 121 -0.74 -9.69 -10.10
C LEU A 121 -0.72 -8.15 -10.03
N ALA A 122 0.28 -7.58 -9.36
CA ALA A 122 0.51 -6.13 -9.34
C ALA A 122 0.75 -5.58 -10.77
N ARG A 123 1.42 -6.34 -11.64
CA ARG A 123 1.59 -5.96 -13.04
C ARG A 123 0.26 -5.93 -13.80
N GLU A 124 -0.60 -6.93 -13.64
CA GLU A 124 -1.93 -6.95 -14.26
C GLU A 124 -2.75 -5.70 -13.89
N MET A 125 -2.67 -5.25 -12.63
CA MET A 125 -3.30 -4.00 -12.19
C MET A 125 -2.70 -2.76 -12.86
N ARG A 126 -1.37 -2.70 -13.02
CA ARG A 126 -0.68 -1.58 -13.69
C ARG A 126 -1.03 -1.49 -15.17
N ASP A 127 -1.14 -2.63 -15.84
CA ASP A 127 -1.52 -2.69 -17.25
C ASP A 127 -2.96 -2.16 -17.47
N LEU A 128 -3.76 -2.09 -16.41
CA LEU A 128 -5.08 -1.47 -16.38
C LEU A 128 -5.09 0.00 -15.89
N GLY A 129 -3.92 0.60 -15.69
CA GLY A 129 -3.76 2.02 -15.40
C GLY A 129 -3.46 2.37 -13.93
N VAL A 130 -3.30 1.37 -13.04
CA VAL A 130 -2.82 1.62 -11.67
C VAL A 130 -1.38 2.14 -11.74
N ARG A 131 -1.10 3.25 -11.06
CA ARG A 131 0.21 3.93 -11.19
C ARG A 131 1.33 3.22 -10.44
N GLY A 132 1.02 2.57 -9.33
CA GLY A 132 1.95 1.89 -8.42
C GLY A 132 1.21 1.28 -7.23
N HIS A 133 1.96 0.61 -6.36
CA HIS A 133 1.44 -0.04 -5.17
C HIS A 133 2.19 0.36 -3.91
N VAL A 134 1.48 0.38 -2.77
CA VAL A 134 2.01 0.53 -1.43
C VAL A 134 1.72 -0.77 -0.67
N LEU A 135 2.76 -1.49 -0.27
CA LEU A 135 2.66 -2.75 0.46
C LEU A 135 2.72 -2.47 1.96
N VAL A 136 1.61 -2.66 2.68
CA VAL A 136 1.56 -2.51 4.14
C VAL A 136 2.22 -3.75 4.74
N ALA A 137 3.39 -3.55 5.33
CA ALA A 137 4.25 -4.60 5.86
C ALA A 137 4.33 -4.51 7.39
N GLU A 138 4.33 -5.67 8.04
CA GLU A 138 4.54 -5.79 9.49
C GLU A 138 6.00 -6.09 9.83
N GLU A 139 6.74 -6.70 8.90
CA GLU A 139 8.18 -6.95 9.03
C GLU A 139 8.94 -6.69 7.71
N ALA A 140 10.26 -6.57 7.83
CA ALA A 140 11.17 -6.43 6.69
C ALA A 140 11.60 -7.82 6.22
N ASP A 141 10.76 -8.45 5.40
CA ASP A 141 11.10 -9.74 4.80
C ASP A 141 12.10 -9.55 3.64
N ALA A 142 13.26 -10.19 3.70
CA ALA A 142 14.34 -9.97 2.74
C ALA A 142 13.97 -10.45 1.32
N ILE A 143 13.26 -11.58 1.20
CA ILE A 143 12.86 -12.15 -0.09
C ILE A 143 11.80 -11.26 -0.74
N GLU A 144 10.80 -10.83 0.01
CA GLU A 144 9.80 -9.89 -0.49
C GLU A 144 10.41 -8.57 -0.92
N LEU A 145 11.33 -8.03 -0.12
CA LEU A 145 12.02 -6.77 -0.44
C LEU A 145 12.86 -6.92 -1.72
N GLU A 146 13.61 -8.01 -1.86
CA GLU A 146 14.41 -8.28 -3.05
C GLU A 146 13.56 -8.40 -4.32
N VAL A 147 12.43 -9.11 -4.24
CA VAL A 147 11.57 -9.40 -5.39
C VAL A 147 10.66 -8.23 -5.74
N LEU A 148 10.08 -7.55 -4.73
CA LEU A 148 8.99 -6.60 -4.93
C LEU A 148 9.42 -5.14 -4.85
N ALA A 149 10.44 -4.78 -4.05
CA ALA A 149 10.76 -3.38 -3.83
C ALA A 149 11.21 -2.70 -5.13
N GLY A 150 10.66 -1.51 -5.40
CA GLY A 150 11.10 -0.75 -6.56
C GLY A 150 10.21 0.42 -6.92
N ARG A 151 10.46 1.01 -8.09
CA ARG A 151 9.80 2.27 -8.51
C ARG A 151 8.26 2.22 -8.52
N LYS A 152 7.68 1.02 -8.63
CA LYS A 152 6.23 0.80 -8.77
C LYS A 152 5.61 0.05 -7.59
N MET A 153 6.40 -0.25 -6.56
CA MET A 153 6.00 -0.97 -5.35
C MET A 153 6.82 -0.44 -4.19
N LEU A 154 6.15 0.24 -3.28
CA LEU A 154 6.70 0.89 -2.11
C LEU A 154 6.29 0.09 -0.87
N PHE A 155 7.23 -0.35 -0.04
CA PHE A 155 6.91 -0.94 1.25
C PHE A 155 6.64 0.17 2.27
N PHE A 156 5.48 0.07 2.92
CA PHE A 156 5.04 0.91 4.02
C PHE A 156 5.19 0.14 5.33
N PRO A 157 6.15 0.53 6.20
CA PRO A 157 6.30 -0.07 7.52
C PRO A 157 5.14 0.36 8.41
N LYS A 158 4.26 -0.58 8.76
CA LYS A 158 3.05 -0.31 9.56
C LYS A 158 3.40 0.21 10.97
N ASP A 159 4.49 -0.29 11.55
CA ASP A 159 5.06 0.20 12.80
C ASP A 159 6.57 0.49 12.66
N PRO A 160 6.95 1.72 12.28
CA PRO A 160 8.35 2.09 12.04
C PRO A 160 9.26 2.06 13.29
N GLU A 161 8.70 1.88 14.48
CA GLU A 161 9.49 1.74 15.71
C GLU A 161 10.05 0.33 15.88
N THR A 162 9.29 -0.68 15.43
CA THR A 162 9.66 -2.10 15.54
C THR A 162 10.14 -2.70 14.22
N PHE A 163 9.83 -2.05 13.10
CA PHE A 163 10.26 -2.45 11.76
C PHE A 163 11.76 -2.24 11.55
N ASP A 164 12.42 -3.19 10.89
CA ASP A 164 13.81 -3.05 10.46
C ASP A 164 13.91 -2.10 9.25
N LEU A 165 14.01 -0.80 9.56
CA LEU A 165 14.15 0.24 8.55
C LEU A 165 15.50 0.17 7.82
N GLU A 166 16.53 -0.40 8.44
CA GLU A 166 17.85 -0.49 7.79
C GLU A 166 17.79 -1.49 6.65
N LEU A 167 17.25 -2.69 6.91
CA LEU A 167 17.03 -3.71 5.87
C LEU A 167 16.12 -3.19 4.75
N LEU A 168 15.03 -2.49 5.08
CA LEU A 168 14.16 -1.85 4.08
C LEU A 168 14.94 -0.92 3.14
N LEU A 169 15.80 -0.07 3.70
CA LEU A 169 16.54 0.95 2.96
C LEU A 169 17.70 0.37 2.12
N GLU A 170 18.05 -0.90 2.29
CA GLU A 170 18.94 -1.61 1.36
C GLU A 170 18.28 -1.83 -0.01
N TYR A 171 16.95 -2.03 -0.03
CA TYR A 171 16.17 -2.33 -1.24
C TYR A 171 15.35 -1.14 -1.75
N GLN A 172 14.99 -0.19 -0.88
CA GLN A 172 14.12 0.94 -1.18
C GLN A 172 14.79 2.29 -0.93
N GLY A 173 14.55 3.28 -1.80
CA GLY A 173 15.14 4.62 -1.69
C GLY A 173 14.24 5.64 -0.98
N GLU A 174 13.12 5.20 -0.44
CA GLU A 174 12.06 5.99 0.16
C GLU A 174 11.98 5.67 1.66
N LEU A 175 12.31 6.65 2.50
CA LEU A 175 12.24 6.54 3.95
C LEU A 175 10.88 7.06 4.43
N ILE A 176 10.10 6.20 5.07
CA ILE A 176 8.79 6.56 5.63
C ILE A 176 8.90 6.57 7.15
N LEU A 177 8.58 7.71 7.77
CA LEU A 177 8.66 7.89 9.22
C LEU A 177 7.48 8.69 9.76
N PRO A 178 6.96 8.39 10.96
CA PRO A 178 6.07 9.30 11.64
C PRO A 178 6.84 10.56 12.05
N ALA A 179 6.17 11.72 12.06
CA ALA A 179 6.81 13.00 12.41
C ALA A 179 7.57 12.96 13.76
N LYS A 180 7.04 12.24 14.76
CA LYS A 180 7.69 12.02 16.07
C LYS A 180 9.08 11.36 15.99
N ALA A 181 9.38 10.66 14.90
CA ALA A 181 10.64 9.94 14.68
C ALA A 181 11.59 10.69 13.73
N LEU A 182 11.31 11.95 13.37
CA LEU A 182 12.09 12.76 12.44
C LEU A 182 13.58 12.85 12.81
N SER A 183 13.92 12.80 14.11
CA SER A 183 15.30 12.83 14.59
C SER A 183 16.17 11.66 14.10
N ARG A 184 15.56 10.55 13.66
CA ARG A 184 16.27 9.41 13.05
C ARG A 184 16.62 9.64 11.58
N ALA A 185 15.93 10.56 10.90
CA ALA A 185 16.03 10.71 9.46
C ALA A 185 17.43 11.10 8.97
N PRO A 186 18.16 12.07 9.57
CA PRO A 186 19.48 12.46 9.07
C PRO A 186 20.49 11.30 9.03
N ASP A 187 20.56 10.50 10.09
CA ASP A 187 21.47 9.33 10.15
C ASP A 187 21.11 8.29 9.08
N LEU A 188 19.82 7.94 8.95
CA LEU A 188 19.37 6.98 7.95
C LEU A 188 19.58 7.50 6.52
N MET A 189 19.35 8.79 6.27
CA MET A 189 19.56 9.41 4.96
C MET A 189 21.04 9.55 4.58
N GLU A 190 21.94 9.66 5.56
CA GLU A 190 23.39 9.67 5.30
C GLU A 190 23.90 8.25 5.02
N ARG A 191 23.46 7.27 5.82
CA ARG A 191 23.91 5.87 5.73
C ARG A 191 23.37 5.16 4.50
N PHE A 192 22.12 5.44 4.14
CA PHE A 192 21.42 4.84 3.01
C PHE A 192 21.18 5.91 1.94
N ARG A 193 21.14 5.52 0.66
CA ARG A 193 20.92 6.45 -0.45
C ARG A 193 19.44 6.85 -0.57
N VAL A 194 18.88 7.42 0.49
CA VAL A 194 17.50 7.89 0.55
C VAL A 194 17.32 9.03 -0.43
N ARG A 195 16.36 8.86 -1.34
CA ARG A 195 15.97 9.84 -2.37
C ARG A 195 14.71 10.62 -1.99
N LYS A 196 13.91 10.06 -1.08
CA LYS A 196 12.66 10.66 -0.62
C LYS A 196 12.43 10.35 0.85
N LEU A 197 12.11 11.37 1.64
CA LEU A 197 11.62 11.28 3.01
C LEU A 197 10.12 11.59 3.01
N ILE A 198 9.32 10.61 3.43
CA ILE A 198 7.87 10.72 3.56
C ILE A 198 7.54 10.78 5.05
N LEU A 199 7.08 11.94 5.51
CA LEU A 199 6.69 12.14 6.91
C LEU A 199 5.20 11.93 7.09
N LEU A 200 4.83 10.93 7.90
CA LEU A 200 3.45 10.61 8.21
C LEU A 200 2.91 11.60 9.24
N ASP A 201 1.72 12.12 8.95
CA ASP A 201 0.96 13.03 9.82
C ASP A 201 1.76 14.27 10.25
N ALA A 202 2.65 14.74 9.37
CA ALA A 202 3.51 15.88 9.63
C ALA A 202 2.72 17.18 9.79
N GLU A 203 3.11 17.98 10.78
CA GLU A 203 2.69 19.36 10.92
C GLU A 203 3.67 20.30 10.20
N GLU A 204 3.29 21.57 10.05
CA GLU A 204 4.15 22.59 9.42
C GLU A 204 5.54 22.68 10.10
N ALA A 205 5.58 22.57 11.43
CA ALA A 205 6.82 22.60 12.20
C ALA A 205 7.76 21.42 11.86
N ASP A 206 7.19 20.23 11.65
CA ASP A 206 7.97 19.02 11.31
C ASP A 206 8.54 19.14 9.90
N LEU A 207 7.74 19.63 8.95
CA LEU A 207 8.19 19.87 7.58
C LEU A 207 9.29 20.94 7.52
N ARG A 208 9.17 22.01 8.31
CA ARG A 208 10.23 23.04 8.44
C ARG A 208 11.51 22.45 9.03
N ALA A 209 11.41 21.62 10.07
CA ALA A 209 12.56 20.96 10.67
C ALA A 209 13.24 19.98 9.68
N ALA A 210 12.45 19.22 8.90
CA ALA A 210 12.97 18.34 7.88
C ALA A 210 13.70 19.10 6.76
N ALA A 211 13.20 20.27 6.39
CA ALA A 211 13.82 21.14 5.39
C ALA A 211 15.18 21.74 5.80
N GLU A 212 15.59 21.61 7.07
CA GLU A 212 16.92 22.02 7.53
C GLU A 212 18.03 21.09 7.01
N PHE A 213 17.69 19.85 6.64
CA PHE A 213 18.67 18.83 6.22
C PHE A 213 18.28 18.07 4.95
N ALA A 214 17.04 18.17 4.48
CA ALA A 214 16.57 17.55 3.24
C ALA A 214 16.05 18.61 2.26
N ASP A 215 16.39 18.46 0.98
CA ASP A 215 15.90 19.35 -0.05
C ASP A 215 14.36 19.26 -0.19
N PRO A 216 13.65 20.35 -0.48
CA PRO A 216 12.19 20.33 -0.57
C PRO A 216 11.60 19.33 -1.58
N ASP A 217 12.34 18.95 -2.63
CA ASP A 217 11.91 17.95 -3.61
C ASP A 217 12.06 16.50 -3.10
N MET A 218 12.89 16.30 -2.07
CA MET A 218 13.01 15.05 -1.33
C MET A 218 11.95 14.87 -0.26
N LEU A 219 11.16 15.90 0.06
CA LEU A 219 10.15 15.84 1.14
C LEU A 219 8.74 15.57 0.59
N GLU A 220 8.03 14.65 1.23
CA GLU A 220 6.59 14.44 1.03
C GLU A 220 5.89 14.28 2.38
N SER A 221 4.65 14.77 2.47
CA SER A 221 3.76 14.49 3.59
C SER A 221 2.86 13.31 3.22
N GLY A 222 2.91 12.26 4.03
CA GLY A 222 2.11 11.05 3.87
C GLY A 222 1.04 10.94 4.96
N GLY A 223 0.08 10.07 4.74
CA GLY A 223 -0.94 9.75 5.73
C GLY A 223 -1.32 8.28 5.68
N TYR A 224 -1.76 7.77 6.82
CA TYR A 224 -2.25 6.41 6.97
C TYR A 224 -3.44 6.41 7.94
N CYS A 225 -4.56 5.83 7.50
CA CYS A 225 -5.81 5.83 8.23
C CYS A 225 -6.39 4.42 8.22
N GLU A 226 -6.51 3.80 9.40
CA GLU A 226 -6.93 2.40 9.56
C GLU A 226 -8.45 2.21 9.48
N GLU A 227 -9.23 3.27 9.76
CA GLU A 227 -10.69 3.23 9.85
C GLU A 227 -11.37 4.21 8.88
N ALA A 228 -12.69 4.40 9.01
CA ALA A 228 -13.33 5.52 8.34
C ALA A 228 -12.85 6.81 9.03
N CYS A 229 -12.00 7.60 8.35
CA CYS A 229 -11.50 8.87 8.87
C CYS A 229 -12.10 10.08 8.11
N PRO A 230 -13.36 10.49 8.39
CA PRO A 230 -13.93 11.70 7.82
C PRO A 230 -13.05 12.92 8.07
N GLY A 231 -12.69 13.64 7.01
CA GLY A 231 -11.92 14.88 7.12
C GLY A 231 -10.42 14.71 7.40
N TYR A 232 -9.93 13.50 7.67
CA TYR A 232 -8.51 13.24 7.93
C TYR A 232 -7.62 13.66 6.76
N TRP A 233 -7.89 13.15 5.56
CA TRP A 233 -7.12 13.46 4.36
C TRP A 233 -7.17 14.94 4.00
N LYS A 234 -8.31 15.61 4.22
CA LYS A 234 -8.43 17.05 4.01
C LYS A 234 -7.53 17.82 4.99
N SER A 235 -7.59 17.47 6.27
CA SER A 235 -6.73 18.07 7.30
C SER A 235 -5.24 17.78 7.06
N LEU A 236 -4.89 16.61 6.52
CA LEU A 236 -3.52 16.30 6.10
C LEU A 236 -3.06 17.25 4.98
N VAL A 237 -3.86 17.42 3.92
CA VAL A 237 -3.53 18.32 2.80
C VAL A 237 -3.40 19.77 3.27
N GLU A 238 -4.30 20.24 4.14
CA GLU A 238 -4.26 21.60 4.70
C GLU A 238 -2.96 21.86 5.49
N ARG A 239 -2.45 20.85 6.21
CA ARG A 239 -1.21 20.93 7.00
C ARG A 239 0.07 20.66 6.21
N ALA A 240 -0.03 19.93 5.09
CA ALA A 240 1.10 19.53 4.23
C ALA A 240 1.73 20.68 3.40
N SER A 241 1.50 21.93 3.78
CA SER A 241 2.05 23.10 3.10
C SER A 241 2.97 23.89 4.03
N ILE A 242 4.16 24.23 3.54
CA ILE A 242 5.01 25.25 4.14
C ILE A 242 4.63 26.56 3.44
N PRO A 243 3.98 27.53 4.12
CA PRO A 243 3.72 28.84 3.56
C PRO A 243 5.05 29.46 3.13
N ARG A 244 5.11 29.93 1.87
CA ARG A 244 6.28 30.64 1.32
C ARG A 244 6.55 31.95 2.03
#